data_AF-A0A7K8QC94-F1
#
_entry.id   AF-A0A7K8QC94-F1
#
_cell.length_a   1.000
_cell.length_b   1.000
_cell.length_c   1.000
_cell.angle_alpha   90.00
_cell.angle_beta   90.00
_cell.angle_gamma   90.00
#
_symmetry.space_group_name_H-M   'P 1'
#
loop_
_entity.id
_entity.type
_entity.pdbx_description
1 polymer ?
#
loop_
_entity_poly.entity_id
_entity_poly.type
_entity_poly.pdbx_seq_one_letter_code
_entity_poly.pdbx_strand_id
1 'polypeptide(L)'
;MYIAKEESFGPVMVISKFKNGDVDGVLQRANATEYGLASGVFTKDVNKALYVSEKLEAGTVFINTYNKTDVAAPFGGFKLSGFGKDLGK
;
A
#
# COMPACT_ATOMS: atom_id res chain seq x y z
N MET A 1 1.13 15.52 -9.61
CA MET A 1 1.05 16.62 -8.63
C MET A 1 2.10 16.38 -7.55
N TYR A 2 2.70 17.42 -6.97
CA TYR A 2 3.69 17.29 -5.88
C TYR A 2 3.13 16.48 -4.69
N ILE A 3 1.94 16.86 -4.21
CA ILE A 3 1.24 16.19 -3.09
C ILE A 3 0.86 14.71 -3.33
N ALA A 4 1.00 14.21 -4.55
CA ALA A 4 0.71 12.80 -4.87
C ALA A 4 1.98 11.93 -4.86
N LYS A 5 3.16 12.54 -4.67
CA LYS A 5 4.46 11.87 -4.66
C LYS A 5 5.18 12.03 -3.33
N GLU A 6 5.04 13.20 -2.71
CA GLU A 6 5.76 13.57 -1.50
C GLU A 6 5.00 13.18 -0.24
N GLU A 7 5.74 12.65 0.74
CA GLU A 7 5.20 12.30 2.05
C GLU A 7 5.03 13.58 2.90
N SER A 8 3.81 13.82 3.39
CA SER A 8 3.52 14.97 4.24
C SER A 8 3.91 14.77 5.70
N PHE A 9 3.90 13.52 6.18
CA PHE A 9 4.04 13.13 7.59
C PHE A 9 3.06 13.84 8.56
N GLY A 10 1.96 14.38 8.02
CA GLY A 10 0.94 15.14 8.77
C GLY A 10 -0.48 14.64 8.50
N PRO A 11 -1.49 15.22 9.15
CA PRO A 11 -2.88 14.79 9.06
C PRO A 11 -3.56 15.26 7.76
N VAL A 12 -3.03 14.87 6.59
CA VAL A 12 -3.51 15.28 5.27
C VAL A 12 -3.98 14.07 4.46
N MET A 13 -5.27 14.05 4.09
CA MET A 13 -5.83 13.00 3.23
C MET A 13 -5.75 13.41 1.74
N VAL A 14 -5.02 12.65 0.93
CA VAL A 14 -4.86 12.89 -0.51
C VAL A 14 -5.71 11.90 -1.29
N ILE A 15 -6.79 12.38 -1.93
CA ILE A 15 -7.79 11.53 -2.58
C ILE A 15 -7.69 11.65 -4.10
N SER A 16 -7.67 10.51 -4.78
CA SER A 16 -7.77 10.43 -6.24
C SER A 16 -8.84 9.45 -6.67
N LYS A 17 -9.64 9.80 -7.68
CA LYS A 17 -10.61 8.87 -8.29
C LYS A 17 -9.90 7.89 -9.22
N PHE A 18 -10.50 6.72 -9.42
CA PHE A 18 -10.18 5.77 -10.48
C PHE A 18 -11.49 5.29 -11.13
N LYS A 19 -11.40 4.69 -12.31
CA LYS A 19 -12.60 4.26 -13.05
C LYS A 19 -13.17 2.97 -12.45
N ASN A 20 -14.49 2.83 -12.49
CA ASN A 20 -15.13 1.59 -12.06
C ASN A 20 -14.62 0.41 -12.90
N GLY A 21 -14.23 -0.68 -12.23
CA GLY A 21 -13.70 -1.88 -12.87
C GLY A 21 -12.23 -1.81 -13.29
N ASP A 22 -11.58 -0.63 -13.22
CA ASP A 22 -10.19 -0.43 -13.65
C ASP A 22 -9.19 -0.78 -12.55
N VAL A 23 -9.10 -2.07 -12.21
CA VAL A 23 -8.22 -2.59 -11.14
C VAL A 23 -6.74 -2.45 -11.51
N ASP A 24 -6.36 -2.80 -12.74
CA ASP A 24 -4.97 -2.73 -13.19
C ASP A 24 -4.51 -1.27 -13.35
N GLY A 25 -5.37 -0.38 -13.86
CA GLY A 25 -5.04 1.03 -13.98
C GLY A 25 -4.86 1.72 -12.62
N VAL A 26 -5.63 1.34 -11.59
CA VAL A 26 -5.41 1.85 -10.23
C VAL A 26 -4.17 1.24 -9.58
N LEU A 27 -3.86 -0.04 -9.82
CA LEU A 27 -2.63 -0.68 -9.36
C LEU A 27 -1.38 -0.02 -9.96
N GLN A 28 -1.37 0.25 -11.27
CA GLN A 28 -0.28 0.94 -11.93
C GLN A 28 -0.02 2.31 -11.29
N ARG A 29 -1.09 3.06 -10.99
CA ARG A 29 -0.99 4.36 -10.33
C ARG A 29 -0.55 4.26 -8.87
N ALA A 30 -1.00 3.25 -8.13
CA ALA A 30 -0.62 3.01 -6.75
C ALA A 30 0.87 2.64 -6.62
N ASN A 31 1.39 1.85 -7.56
CA ASN A 31 2.79 1.46 -7.60
C ASN A 31 3.72 2.52 -8.24
N ALA A 32 3.16 3.56 -8.87
CA ALA A 32 3.91 4.66 -9.49
C ALA A 32 4.47 5.66 -8.46
N THR A 33 5.16 5.12 -7.47
CA THR A 33 5.92 5.79 -6.43
C THR A 33 7.26 5.07 -6.27
N GLU A 34 8.28 5.83 -5.88
CA GLU A 34 9.61 5.28 -5.58
C GLU A 34 9.65 4.61 -4.19
N TYR A 35 8.59 4.76 -3.40
CA TYR A 35 8.43 4.18 -2.07
C TYR A 35 7.64 2.86 -2.10
N GLY A 36 7.78 2.06 -1.04
CA GLY A 36 7.15 0.74 -0.94
C GLY A 36 7.05 0.25 0.51
N LEU A 37 6.64 1.12 1.45
CA LEU A 37 6.56 0.76 2.87
C LEU A 37 5.30 -0.05 3.19
N ALA A 38 4.12 0.55 3.02
CA ALA A 38 2.84 -0.06 3.33
C ALA A 38 1.78 0.32 2.29
N SER A 39 0.73 -0.50 2.20
CA SER A 39 -0.40 -0.30 1.30
C SER A 39 -1.66 -0.94 1.88
N GLY A 40 -2.83 -0.67 1.29
CA GLY A 40 -4.06 -1.30 1.73
C GLY A 40 -5.15 -1.32 0.68
N VAL A 41 -6.04 -2.30 0.79
CA VAL A 41 -7.18 -2.50 -0.11
C VAL A 41 -8.44 -2.78 0.71
N PHE A 42 -9.52 -2.05 0.39
CA PHE A 42 -10.84 -2.25 0.96
C PHE A 42 -11.80 -2.77 -0.09
N THR A 43 -12.27 -3.99 0.08
CA THR A 43 -13.19 -4.67 -0.84
C THR A 43 -13.82 -5.87 -0.14
N LYS A 44 -15.10 -6.15 -0.45
CA LYS A 44 -15.77 -7.39 -0.04
C LYS A 44 -15.50 -8.56 -0.99
N ASP A 45 -14.95 -8.26 -2.17
CA ASP A 45 -14.61 -9.26 -3.17
C ASP A 45 -13.24 -9.88 -2.87
N VAL A 46 -13.24 -11.16 -2.50
CA VAL A 46 -12.03 -11.92 -2.13
C VAL A 46 -11.04 -12.02 -3.29
N ASN A 47 -11.51 -12.14 -4.54
CA ASN A 47 -10.64 -12.24 -5.70
C ASN A 47 -9.88 -10.93 -5.89
N LYS A 48 -10.56 -9.80 -5.75
CA LYS A 48 -9.91 -8.48 -5.79
C LYS A 48 -8.95 -8.29 -4.63
N ALA A 49 -9.32 -8.72 -3.43
CA ALA A 49 -8.46 -8.58 -2.25
C ALA A 49 -7.11 -9.30 -2.46
N LEU A 50 -7.16 -10.57 -2.87
CA LEU A 50 -5.96 -11.37 -3.11
C LEU A 50 -5.15 -10.82 -4.30
N TYR A 51 -5.80 -10.58 -5.44
CA TYR A 51 -5.13 -10.06 -6.64
C TYR A 51 -4.42 -8.72 -6.38
N VAL A 52 -5.11 -7.77 -5.76
CA VAL A 52 -4.52 -6.46 -5.45
C VAL A 52 -3.38 -6.61 -4.44
N SER A 53 -3.51 -7.50 -3.46
CA SER A 53 -2.44 -7.72 -2.47
C SER A 53 -1.17 -8.32 -3.07
N GLU A 54 -1.29 -9.20 -4.07
CA GLU A 54 -0.13 -9.76 -4.77
C GLU A 54 0.56 -8.75 -5.70
N LYS A 55 -0.18 -7.73 -6.16
CA LYS A 55 0.30 -6.76 -7.16
C LYS A 55 0.83 -5.46 -6.56
N LEU A 56 0.51 -5.16 -5.30
CA LEU A 56 1.02 -3.97 -4.63
C LEU A 56 2.50 -4.13 -4.29
N GLU A 57 3.31 -3.17 -4.73
CA GLU A 57 4.76 -3.17 -4.51
C GLU A 57 5.11 -2.51 -3.16
N ALA A 58 4.68 -3.14 -2.05
CA ALA A 58 4.89 -2.64 -0.70
C ALA A 58 5.21 -3.78 0.29
N GLY A 59 6.00 -3.47 1.32
CA GLY A 59 6.42 -4.45 2.33
C GLY A 59 5.29 -4.93 3.26
N THR A 60 4.19 -4.20 3.36
CA THR A 60 2.99 -4.61 4.08
C THR A 60 1.74 -4.26 3.27
N VAL A 61 0.81 -5.21 3.17
CA VAL A 61 -0.50 -5.01 2.55
C VAL A 61 -1.59 -5.29 3.57
N PHE A 62 -2.42 -4.30 3.88
CA PHE A 62 -3.60 -4.49 4.72
C PHE A 62 -4.85 -4.75 3.88
N ILE A 63 -5.64 -5.76 4.25
CA ILE A 63 -6.92 -6.08 3.61
C ILE A 63 -8.05 -5.79 4.59
N ASN A 64 -8.96 -4.88 4.25
CA ASN A 64 -10.12 -4.48 5.08
C ASN A 64 -9.77 -4.02 6.50
N THR A 65 -8.55 -3.55 6.71
CA THR A 65 -8.04 -2.91 7.93
C THR A 65 -6.91 -1.95 7.57
N TYR A 66 -6.47 -1.11 8.50
CA TYR A 66 -5.26 -0.30 8.34
C TYR A 66 -4.62 -0.08 9.71
N ASN A 67 -3.32 0.23 9.75
CA ASN A 67 -2.53 0.38 10.99
C ASN A 67 -2.51 -0.87 11.90
N LYS A 68 -2.85 -2.05 11.36
CA LYS A 68 -2.87 -3.29 12.14
C LYS A 68 -1.52 -4.00 12.07
N THR A 69 -0.52 -3.43 12.73
CA THR A 69 0.74 -4.12 12.99
C THR A 69 0.59 -5.13 14.12
N ASP A 70 1.55 -6.05 14.22
CA ASP A 70 1.66 -7.02 15.29
C ASP A 70 3.15 -7.26 15.57
N VAL A 71 3.52 -7.43 16.83
CA VAL A 71 4.93 -7.62 17.23
C VAL A 71 5.56 -8.89 16.67
N ALA A 72 4.75 -9.87 16.25
CA ALA A 72 5.21 -11.08 15.59
C ALA A 72 5.21 -11.00 14.05
N ALA A 73 4.61 -9.96 13.46
CA ALA A 73 4.57 -9.78 12.01
C ALA A 73 5.72 -8.86 11.56
N PRO A 74 6.62 -9.33 10.66
CA PRO A 74 7.76 -8.52 10.22
C PRO A 74 7.30 -7.28 9.46
N PHE A 75 7.90 -6.13 9.78
CA PHE A 75 7.57 -4.85 9.16
C PHE A 75 8.83 -4.20 8.57
N GLY A 76 8.75 -3.77 7.32
CA GLY A 76 9.83 -3.06 6.63
C GLY A 76 9.51 -2.93 5.13
N GLY A 77 10.11 -1.95 4.47
CA GLY A 77 9.72 -1.58 3.10
C GLY A 77 10.45 -2.29 1.97
N PHE A 78 10.15 -1.81 0.76
CA PHE A 78 10.83 -2.07 -0.51
C PHE A 78 11.22 -0.74 -1.19
N LYS A 79 11.97 -0.82 -2.30
CA LYS A 79 12.40 0.34 -3.10
C LYS A 79 13.16 1.37 -2.24
N LEU A 80 12.88 2.66 -2.38
CA LEU A 80 13.51 3.72 -1.56
C LEU A 80 13.00 3.74 -0.12
N SER A 81 11.99 2.94 0.25
CA SER A 81 11.64 2.73 1.66
C SER A 81 12.62 1.81 2.40
N GLY A 82 13.68 1.35 1.72
CA GLY A 82 14.79 0.63 2.33
C GLY A 82 14.59 -0.89 2.37
N PHE A 83 15.35 -1.54 3.24
CA PHE A 83 15.40 -3.00 3.44
C PHE A 83 15.61 -3.33 4.93
N GLY A 84 15.54 -4.61 5.27
CA GLY A 84 15.50 -5.07 6.66
C GLY A 84 14.07 -5.16 7.20
N LYS A 85 13.91 -5.79 8.36
CA LYS A 85 12.64 -5.94 9.05
C LYS A 85 12.82 -5.67 10.55
N ASP A 86 11.91 -4.91 11.11
CA ASP A 86 11.64 -4.86 12.54
C ASP A 86 10.51 -5.85 12.90
N LEU A 87 10.35 -6.10 14.20
CA LEU A 87 9.31 -6.96 14.80
C LEU A 87 9.60 -8.47 14.61
N GLY A 88 8.74 -9.19 13.86
CA GLY A 88 8.81 -10.65 13.71
C GLY A 88 10.19 -11.21 13.34
N LYS A 89 10.36 -12.52 13.55
CA LYS A 89 11.65 -13.23 13.41
C LYS A 89 12.14 -13.35 11.96
#